data_AF-A0A443S1W5-F1
#
_entry.id   AF-A0A443S1W5-F1
#
_cell.length_a   1.000
_cell.length_b   1.000
_cell.length_c   1.000
_cell.angle_alpha   90.00
_cell.angle_beta   90.00
_cell.angle_gamma   90.00
#
_symmetry.space_group_name_H-M   'P 1'
#
loop_
_entity.id
_entity.type
_entity.pdbx_description
1 polymer ?
#
loop_
_entity_poly.entity_id
_entity_poly.type
_entity_poly.pdbx_seq_one_letter_code
_entity_poly.pdbx_strand_id
1 'polypeptide(L)'
;VPEFVGTFPRDNIPTTTRRPASFIVNTDSSNEPGEHWVAIYLTKNNKAEYFDSFGLPPLHRDLTEFIHEHAKNGVKYNNICIQHPLSTTCGKFCLKYVQWRSMGYTMNDFLSNFSRNNLRKNDKLLFSI
;
A
#
# COMPACT_ATOMS: atom_id res chain seq x y z
N VAL A 1 -14.05 -0.89 -5.44
CA VAL A 1 -12.84 -0.17 -5.92
C VAL A 1 -12.56 -0.60 -7.36
N PRO A 2 -13.00 0.14 -8.38
CA PRO A 2 -12.85 -0.25 -9.80
C PRO A 2 -11.40 -0.46 -10.24
N GLU A 3 -10.45 0.24 -9.61
CA GLU A 3 -9.02 0.18 -9.90
C GLU A 3 -8.32 -0.99 -9.20
N PHE A 4 -9.01 -1.77 -8.36
CA PHE A 4 -8.39 -2.87 -7.62
C PHE A 4 -8.16 -4.07 -8.54
N VAL A 5 -6.89 -4.41 -8.75
CA VAL A 5 -6.47 -5.52 -9.60
C VAL A 5 -6.48 -6.83 -8.82
N GLY A 6 -6.02 -6.80 -7.57
CA GLY A 6 -6.04 -7.96 -6.70
C GLY A 6 -5.01 -7.94 -5.59
N THR A 7 -4.92 -9.08 -4.92
CA THR A 7 -3.94 -9.40 -3.88
C THR A 7 -2.90 -10.37 -4.43
N PHE A 8 -1.61 -10.07 -4.28
CA PHE A 8 -0.53 -10.88 -4.83
C PHE A 8 0.62 -11.04 -3.83
N PRO A 9 1.40 -12.12 -3.85
CA PRO A 9 2.72 -12.13 -3.23
C PRO A 9 3.72 -11.32 -4.08
N ARG A 10 4.85 -10.91 -3.50
CA ARG A 10 5.79 -9.96 -4.16
C ARG A 10 6.38 -10.45 -5.47
N ASP A 11 6.45 -11.77 -5.66
CA ASP A 11 7.04 -12.48 -6.80
C ASP A 11 6.04 -12.79 -7.92
N ASN A 12 4.73 -12.65 -7.67
CA ASN A 12 3.68 -12.94 -8.66
C ASN A 12 2.78 -11.74 -8.96
N ILE A 13 3.34 -10.52 -8.96
CA ILE A 13 2.60 -9.32 -9.37
C ILE A 13 2.48 -9.31 -10.91
N PRO A 14 1.28 -9.06 -11.48
CA PRO A 14 1.12 -8.98 -12.93
C PRO A 14 1.97 -7.87 -13.56
N THR A 15 2.83 -8.23 -14.52
CA THR A 15 3.73 -7.29 -15.22
C THR A 15 3.02 -6.30 -16.14
N THR A 16 1.80 -6.63 -16.58
CA THR A 16 0.98 -5.75 -17.43
C THR A 16 -0.33 -5.45 -16.72
N THR A 17 -0.71 -4.18 -16.67
CA THR A 17 -1.94 -3.73 -16.02
C THR A 17 -2.52 -2.48 -16.69
N ARG A 18 -3.85 -2.32 -16.58
CA ARG A 18 -4.54 -1.06 -16.90
C ARG A 18 -4.17 0.03 -15.90
N ARG A 19 -4.45 1.30 -16.25
CA ARG A 19 -4.27 2.45 -15.34
C ARG A 19 -5.56 3.27 -15.23
N PRO A 20 -5.89 3.79 -14.05
CA PRO A 20 -5.22 3.57 -12.78
C PRO A 20 -5.41 2.12 -12.29
N ALA A 21 -4.48 1.65 -11.47
CA ALA A 21 -4.52 0.31 -10.88
C ALA A 21 -4.04 0.33 -9.44
N SER A 22 -4.53 -0.61 -8.65
CA SER A 22 -4.14 -0.79 -7.26
C SER A 22 -4.00 -2.25 -6.90
N PHE A 23 -3.02 -2.51 -6.04
CA PHE A 23 -2.60 -3.84 -5.62
C PHE A 23 -2.45 -3.83 -4.11
N ILE A 24 -2.77 -4.94 -3.47
CA ILE A 24 -2.31 -5.24 -2.12
C ILE A 24 -1.33 -6.39 -2.24
N VAL A 25 -0.12 -6.20 -1.74
CA VAL A 25 1.00 -7.10 -1.99
C VAL A 25 1.52 -7.62 -0.68
N ASN A 26 1.66 -8.94 -0.55
CA ASN A 26 2.39 -9.53 0.56
C ASN A 26 3.89 -9.34 0.30
N THR A 27 4.65 -8.91 1.31
CA THR A 27 6.09 -8.75 1.21
C THR A 27 6.81 -10.08 1.11
N ASP A 28 6.22 -11.19 1.55
CA ASP A 28 6.73 -12.53 1.33
C ASP A 28 6.47 -13.03 -0.09
N SER A 29 7.31 -13.97 -0.51
CA SER A 29 7.15 -14.70 -1.76
C SER A 29 6.03 -15.74 -1.68
N SER A 30 5.56 -16.19 -2.84
CA SER A 30 4.43 -17.10 -2.99
C SER A 30 4.58 -18.48 -2.30
N ASN A 31 5.82 -18.87 -1.99
CA ASN A 31 6.18 -20.11 -1.33
C ASN A 31 6.24 -20.01 0.21
N GLU A 32 6.01 -18.82 0.78
CA GLU A 32 6.09 -18.54 2.21
C GLU A 32 4.70 -18.29 2.82
N PRO A 33 4.53 -18.43 4.15
CA PRO A 33 3.23 -18.28 4.81
C PRO A 33 2.67 -16.84 4.80
N GLY A 34 3.50 -15.83 4.52
CA GLY A 34 3.13 -14.42 4.53
C GLY A 34 3.62 -13.68 5.79
N GLU A 35 4.13 -12.46 5.60
CA GLU A 35 4.71 -11.65 6.68
C GLU A 35 3.98 -10.30 6.83
N HIS A 36 4.07 -9.44 5.83
CA HIS A 36 3.57 -8.07 5.87
C HIS A 36 2.82 -7.71 4.59
N TRP A 37 1.86 -6.78 4.70
CA TRP A 37 1.04 -6.36 3.57
C TRP A 37 1.26 -4.88 3.30
N VAL A 38 1.48 -4.55 2.03
CA VAL A 38 1.65 -3.19 1.51
C VAL A 38 0.69 -2.93 0.38
N ALA A 39 0.44 -1.67 0.04
CA ALA A 39 -0.40 -1.32 -1.09
C ALA A 39 0.39 -0.54 -2.15
N ILE A 40 0.13 -0.84 -3.41
CA ILE A 40 0.69 -0.10 -4.54
C ILE A 40 -0.47 0.52 -5.33
N TYR A 41 -0.37 1.81 -5.64
CA TYR A 41 -1.30 2.51 -6.51
C TYR A 41 -0.57 3.11 -7.71
N LEU A 42 -0.92 2.65 -8.90
CA LEU A 42 -0.44 3.16 -10.18
C LEU A 42 -1.41 4.20 -10.71
N THR A 43 -0.93 5.44 -10.82
CA THR A 43 -1.73 6.56 -11.32
C THR A 43 -1.86 6.53 -12.85
N LYS A 44 -2.84 7.28 -13.39
CA LYS A 44 -2.99 7.53 -14.83
C LYS A 44 -1.76 8.21 -15.46
N ASN A 45 -1.03 9.01 -14.68
CA ASN A 45 0.08 9.83 -15.17
C ASN A 45 1.44 9.14 -14.98
N ASN A 46 1.51 7.81 -15.07
CA ASN A 46 2.75 7.01 -14.91
C ASN A 46 3.54 7.30 -13.62
N LYS A 47 2.85 7.71 -12.54
CA LYS A 47 3.42 7.74 -11.19
C LYS A 47 2.97 6.52 -10.40
N ALA A 48 3.77 6.09 -9.43
CA ALA A 48 3.39 5.07 -8.47
C ALA A 48 3.40 5.62 -7.04
N GLU A 49 2.47 5.12 -6.23
CA GLU A 49 2.44 5.29 -4.79
C GLU A 49 2.66 3.92 -4.13
N TYR A 50 3.61 3.82 -3.21
CA TYR A 50 3.82 2.66 -2.35
C TYR A 50 3.43 3.04 -0.93
N PHE A 51 2.46 2.33 -0.36
CA PHE A 51 1.95 2.57 0.97
C PHE A 51 2.32 1.40 1.88
N ASP A 52 2.96 1.73 2.99
CA ASP A 52 3.28 0.83 4.08
C ASP A 52 2.82 1.46 5.39
N SER A 53 1.99 0.77 6.17
CA SER A 53 1.48 1.26 7.44
C SER A 53 2.57 1.48 8.52
N PHE A 54 3.75 0.87 8.36
CA PHE A 54 4.93 1.15 9.17
C PHE A 54 5.75 2.34 8.66
N GLY A 55 5.43 2.89 7.49
CA GLY A 55 6.12 4.03 6.90
C GLY A 55 7.51 3.70 6.37
N LEU A 56 7.71 2.46 5.92
CA LEU A 56 8.95 2.02 5.31
C LEU A 56 8.89 2.17 3.77
N PRO A 57 10.03 2.49 3.11
CA PRO A 57 10.13 2.40 1.66
C PRO A 57 10.03 0.94 1.19
N PRO A 58 9.86 0.66 -0.12
CA PRO A 58 9.98 -0.70 -0.65
C PRO A 58 11.38 -1.24 -0.37
N LEU A 59 11.48 -2.33 0.40
CA LEU A 59 12.75 -2.96 0.80
C LEU A 59 13.12 -4.17 -0.07
N HIS A 60 12.12 -4.79 -0.70
CA HIS A 60 12.33 -5.99 -1.52
C HIS A 60 12.62 -5.61 -2.96
N ARG A 61 13.61 -6.28 -3.56
CA ARG A 61 14.05 -6.02 -4.93
C ARG A 61 12.92 -6.14 -5.93
N ASP A 62 12.11 -7.20 -5.86
CA ASP A 62 10.99 -7.46 -6.77
C ASP A 62 9.97 -6.30 -6.77
N LEU A 63 9.67 -5.75 -5.58
CA LEU A 63 8.77 -4.61 -5.44
C LEU A 63 9.38 -3.34 -6.02
N THR A 64 10.66 -3.09 -5.73
CA THR A 64 11.39 -1.93 -6.25
C THR A 64 11.47 -1.97 -7.77
N GLU A 65 11.81 -3.11 -8.36
CA GLU A 65 11.85 -3.31 -9.83
C GLU A 65 10.45 -3.11 -10.44
N PHE A 66 9.42 -3.77 -9.92
CA PHE A 66 8.04 -3.59 -10.37
C PHE A 66 7.61 -2.12 -10.35
N ILE A 67 7.88 -1.40 -9.25
CA ILE A 67 7.55 0.02 -9.12
C ILE A 67 8.30 0.86 -10.15
N HIS A 68 9.61 0.66 -10.32
CA HIS A 68 10.42 1.42 -11.27
C HIS A 68 9.97 1.24 -12.71
N GLU A 69 9.63 0.02 -13.12
CA GLU A 69 9.08 -0.28 -14.45
C GLU A 69 7.76 0.47 -14.72
N HIS A 70 6.96 0.66 -13.67
CA HIS A 70 5.63 1.24 -13.75
C HIS A 70 5.57 2.75 -13.40
N ALA A 71 6.65 3.36 -12.94
CA ALA A 71 6.65 4.72 -12.36
C ALA A 71 7.55 5.71 -13.11
N LYS A 72 7.44 5.76 -14.44
CA LYS A 72 8.25 6.64 -15.31
C LYS A 72 8.25 8.12 -14.90
N ASN A 73 7.18 8.59 -14.26
CA ASN A 73 7.01 9.98 -13.83
C ASN A 73 7.20 10.18 -12.32
N GLY A 74 7.76 9.19 -11.62
CA GLY A 74 8.14 9.27 -10.22
C GLY A 74 7.39 8.33 -9.28
N VAL A 75 8.03 8.05 -8.16
CA VAL A 75 7.56 7.17 -7.08
C VAL A 75 7.35 8.01 -5.82
N LYS A 76 6.26 7.76 -5.10
CA LYS A 76 6.02 8.29 -3.76
C LYS A 76 5.82 7.12 -2.79
N TYR A 77 6.43 7.20 -1.61
CA TYR A 77 6.10 6.34 -0.49
C TYR A 77 5.87 7.18 0.77
N ASN A 78 5.11 6.66 1.72
CA ASN A 78 4.96 7.31 3.02
C ASN A 78 6.14 6.98 3.93
N ASN A 79 6.49 7.92 4.80
CA ASN A 79 7.55 7.79 5.81
C ASN A 79 7.01 7.99 7.24
N ILE A 80 5.70 7.79 7.42
CA ILE A 80 5.00 7.96 8.69
C ILE A 80 4.46 6.60 9.10
N CYS A 81 4.92 6.10 10.26
CA CYS A 81 4.36 4.92 10.90
C CYS A 81 3.01 5.26 11.54
N ILE A 82 1.98 4.52 11.15
CA ILE A 82 0.60 4.66 11.66
C ILE A 82 0.06 3.36 12.25
N GLN A 83 0.76 2.24 12.12
CA GLN A 83 0.41 0.96 12.73
C GLN A 83 1.30 0.67 13.94
N HIS A 84 0.69 0.19 15.01
CA HIS A 84 1.45 -0.27 16.17
C HIS A 84 2.22 -1.57 15.81
N PRO A 85 3.52 -1.73 16.16
CA PRO A 85 4.33 -2.88 15.74
C PRO A 85 3.79 -4.26 16.13
N LEU A 86 3.05 -4.35 17.25
CA LEU A 86 2.42 -5.59 17.71
C LEU A 86 1.03 -5.84 17.10
N SER A 87 0.54 -4.96 16.22
CA SER A 87 -0.75 -5.13 15.57
C SER A 87 -0.62 -5.94 14.28
N THR A 88 -1.61 -6.78 13.99
CA THR A 88 -1.70 -7.63 12.79
C THR A 88 -2.61 -7.03 11.71
N THR A 89 -2.79 -5.71 11.70
CA THR A 89 -3.78 -5.01 10.87
C THR A 89 -3.24 -4.37 9.58
N CYS A 90 -2.00 -4.65 9.17
CA CYS A 90 -1.38 -4.06 7.96
C CYS A 90 -2.24 -4.22 6.70
N GLY A 91 -2.83 -5.39 6.48
CA GLY A 91 -3.76 -5.62 5.37
C GLY A 91 -5.01 -4.73 5.42
N LYS A 92 -5.53 -4.40 6.62
CA LYS A 92 -6.67 -3.49 6.77
C LYS A 92 -6.29 -2.05 6.48
N PHE A 93 -5.10 -1.61 6.88
CA PHE A 93 -4.58 -0.30 6.48
C PHE A 93 -4.45 -0.20 4.96
N CYS A 94 -3.92 -1.25 4.31
CA CYS A 94 -3.81 -1.32 2.85
C CYS A 94 -5.18 -1.25 2.16
N LEU A 95 -6.16 -2.02 2.65
CA LEU A 95 -7.53 -1.99 2.13
C LEU A 95 -8.14 -0.59 2.24
N LYS A 96 -8.02 0.04 3.42
CA LYS A 96 -8.55 1.39 3.64
C LYS A 96 -7.86 2.41 2.77
N TYR A 97 -6.53 2.31 2.58
CA TYR A 97 -5.77 3.20 1.69
C TYR A 97 -6.22 3.05 0.22
N VAL A 98 -6.34 1.82 -0.29
CA VAL A 98 -6.81 1.56 -1.67
C VAL A 98 -8.22 2.09 -1.89
N GLN A 99 -9.13 1.87 -0.93
CA GLN A 99 -10.48 2.44 -0.96
C GLN A 99 -10.43 3.97 -1.01
N TRP A 100 -9.61 4.58 -0.15
CA TRP A 100 -9.47 6.03 -0.09
C TRP A 100 -8.92 6.63 -1.39
N ARG A 101 -7.92 5.98 -1.99
CA ARG A 101 -7.38 6.37 -3.30
C ARG A 101 -8.42 6.26 -4.41
N SER A 102 -9.28 5.23 -4.38
CA SER A 102 -10.35 5.06 -5.37
C SER A 102 -11.42 6.17 -5.30
N MET A 103 -11.57 6.79 -4.13
CA MET A 103 -12.45 7.94 -3.93
C MET A 103 -11.79 9.27 -4.30
N GLY A 104 -10.56 9.26 -4.84
CA GLY A 104 -9.86 10.44 -5.33
C GLY A 104 -9.00 11.18 -4.31
N TYR A 105 -8.99 10.74 -3.05
CA TYR A 105 -8.14 11.35 -2.02
C TYR A 105 -6.67 10.95 -2.19
N THR A 106 -5.76 11.76 -1.66
CA THR A 106 -4.32 11.53 -1.73
C THR A 106 -3.81 10.70 -0.55
N MET A 107 -2.59 10.16 -0.67
CA MET A 107 -1.89 9.54 0.47
C MET A 107 -1.73 10.49 1.67
N ASN A 108 -1.57 11.80 1.45
CA ASN A 108 -1.45 12.75 2.56
C ASN A 108 -2.78 12.92 3.29
N ASP A 109 -3.90 12.96 2.54
CA ASP A 109 -5.25 12.99 3.11
C ASP A 109 -5.51 11.73 3.93
N PHE A 110 -5.11 10.56 3.41
CA PHE A 110 -5.20 9.30 4.16
C PHE A 110 -4.43 9.36 5.49
N LEU A 111 -3.15 9.74 5.44
CA LEU A 111 -2.26 9.74 6.61
C LEU A 111 -2.66 10.78 7.68
N SER A 112 -3.31 11.88 7.29
CA SER A 112 -3.71 12.94 8.23
C SER A 112 -4.78 12.49 9.23
N ASN A 113 -5.48 11.39 8.95
CA ASN A 113 -6.52 10.82 9.82
C ASN A 113 -5.98 9.98 10.98
N PHE A 114 -4.67 9.69 10.99
CA PHE A 114 -4.07 8.77 11.96
C PHE A 114 -3.15 9.49 12.94
N SER A 115 -3.17 9.05 14.21
CA SER A 115 -2.29 9.57 15.24
C SER A 115 -0.87 9.02 15.06
N ARG A 116 0.12 9.91 15.06
CA ARG A 116 1.55 9.51 15.07
C ARG A 116 2.07 9.14 16.46
N ASN A 117 1.41 9.65 17.50
CA ASN A 117 1.84 9.47 18.89
C ASN A 117 1.09 8.35 19.61
N ASN A 118 -0.11 7.98 19.15
CA ASN A 118 -0.92 6.93 19.73
C ASN A 118 -1.36 5.92 18.65
N LEU A 119 -0.41 5.06 18.26
CA LEU A 119 -0.60 4.09 17.19
C LEU A 119 -1.71 3.08 17.50
N ARG A 120 -1.89 2.68 18.76
CA ARG A 120 -2.95 1.72 19.18
C ARG A 120 -4.37 2.25 18.93
N LYS A 121 -4.56 3.57 18.91
CA LYS A 121 -5.85 4.17 18.59
C LYS A 121 -6.19 4.00 17.10
N ASN A 122 -5.18 3.95 16.24
CA ASN A 122 -5.37 3.91 14.78
C ASN A 122 -6.07 2.63 14.33
N ASP A 123 -5.79 1.48 14.96
CA ASP A 123 -6.50 0.22 14.70
C ASP A 123 -8.02 0.36 14.83
N LYS A 124 -8.50 1.16 15.79
CA LYS A 124 -9.94 1.39 16.01
C LYS A 124 -10.57 2.18 14.86
N LEU A 125 -9.79 3.04 14.20
CA LEU A 125 -10.24 3.85 13.06
C LEU A 125 -10.42 3.01 11.78
N LEU A 126 -9.89 1.78 11.75
CA LEU A 126 -10.06 0.87 10.61
C LEU A 126 -11.48 0.28 10.52
N PHE A 127 -12.24 0.31 11.63
CA PHE A 127 -13.57 -0.30 11.72
C PHE A 127 -14.73 0.70 11.56
N SER A 128 -14.45 2.01 11.57
CA SER A 128 -15.47 3.03 11.30
C SER A 128 -15.66 3.19 9.79
N ILE A 129 -16.88 2.85 9.34
CA ILE A 129 -17.42 3.04 7.99
C ILE A 129 -17.85 4.50 7.84
#